data_AF-A0A1F3ZRC2-F1
#
_entry.id   AF-A0A1F3ZRC2-F1
#
_cell.length_a   1.000
_cell.length_b   1.000
_cell.length_c   1.000
_cell.angle_alpha   90.00
_cell.angle_beta   90.00
_cell.angle_gamma   90.00
#
_symmetry.space_group_name_H-M   'P 1'
#
loop_
_entity.id
_entity.type
_entity.pdbx_description
1 polymer ?
#
loop_
_entity_poly.entity_id
_entity_poly.type
_entity_poly.pdbx_seq_one_letter_code
_entity_poly.pdbx_strand_id
1 'polypeptide(L)'
;MNLQDWTGRSETIEDQVSAVPFAALSATLDRDPARPAPGTELPPLWHWLYFLPMPRQSEIGPDGHARRGGFLPPVPLPRRMWAGSQFRFLSPLRVGDSLRRVSTIENVSEKTGRTGALVFVKVRHEIHANGAASPSLIEHHDIVYREAARPGDPVPPPAVNPSPAPASAAWENKWVPDDVLLFRYSALTFNGHRIHYDRRYVTEVEGYPGLIVHGPLIATL
;
A
#
# COMPACT_ATOMS: atom_id res chain seq x y z
N MET A 1 23.25 14.79 2.41
CA MET A 1 22.44 14.32 1.27
C MET A 1 21.14 15.09 1.28
N ASN A 2 20.75 15.72 0.17
CA ASN A 2 19.49 16.45 0.09
C ASN A 2 18.39 15.52 -0.43
N LEU A 3 17.32 15.32 0.34
CA LEU A 3 16.22 14.42 -0.05
C LEU A 3 15.38 15.00 -1.20
N GLN A 4 15.37 16.32 -1.38
CA GLN A 4 14.62 16.98 -2.44
C GLN A 4 15.15 16.65 -3.84
N ASP A 5 16.44 16.33 -3.96
CA ASP A 5 17.10 15.94 -5.22
C ASP A 5 16.50 14.65 -5.84
N TRP A 6 15.66 13.93 -5.09
CA TRP A 6 14.94 12.75 -5.57
C TRP A 6 13.65 13.07 -6.31
N THR A 7 13.17 14.31 -6.22
CA THR A 7 11.98 14.76 -6.94
C THR A 7 12.21 14.65 -8.44
N GLY A 8 11.22 14.11 -9.16
CA GLY A 8 11.31 13.84 -10.60
C GLY A 8 12.00 12.51 -10.96
N ARG A 9 12.58 11.78 -10.00
CA ARG A 9 13.07 10.42 -10.26
C ARG A 9 11.90 9.52 -10.65
N SER A 10 12.12 8.67 -11.65
CA SER A 10 11.13 7.72 -12.16
C SER A 10 11.68 6.30 -12.25
N GLU A 11 10.77 5.33 -12.17
CA GLU A 11 11.03 3.94 -12.54
C GLU A 11 9.89 3.41 -13.42
N THR A 12 10.15 2.34 -14.17
CA THR A 12 9.14 1.65 -14.97
C THR A 12 9.19 0.17 -14.66
N ILE A 13 8.03 -0.42 -14.41
CA ILE A 13 7.86 -1.85 -14.15
C ILE A 13 6.80 -2.38 -15.11
N GLU A 14 7.04 -3.57 -15.65
CA GLU A 14 6.10 -4.29 -16.50
C GLU A 14 5.56 -5.51 -15.75
N ASP A 15 4.31 -5.87 -16.02
CA ASP A 15 3.67 -7.06 -15.47
C ASP A 15 2.51 -7.49 -16.39
N GLN A 16 1.84 -8.59 -16.06
CA GLN A 16 0.64 -9.07 -16.73
C GLN A 16 -0.48 -9.38 -15.73
N VAL A 17 -1.71 -9.03 -16.08
CA VAL A 17 -2.88 -9.37 -15.27
C VAL A 17 -3.21 -10.86 -15.43
N SER A 18 -2.67 -11.70 -14.55
CA SER A 18 -3.03 -13.13 -14.51
C SER A 18 -4.31 -13.41 -13.73
N ALA A 19 -5.01 -14.50 -14.05
CA ALA A 19 -6.30 -14.85 -13.42
C ALA A 19 -6.17 -15.35 -11.97
N VAL A 20 -4.99 -15.82 -11.55
CA VAL A 20 -4.80 -16.48 -10.26
C VAL A 20 -4.91 -15.51 -9.08
N PRO A 21 -4.24 -14.33 -9.07
CA PRO A 21 -4.39 -13.38 -7.98
C PRO A 21 -5.83 -12.89 -7.82
N PHE A 22 -6.55 -12.68 -8.93
CA PHE A 22 -7.98 -12.36 -8.91
C PHE A 22 -8.77 -13.43 -8.13
N ALA A 23 -8.69 -14.69 -8.57
CA ALA A 23 -9.42 -15.79 -7.95
C ALA A 23 -9.05 -15.97 -6.47
N ALA A 24 -7.76 -15.80 -6.14
CA ALA A 24 -7.27 -15.93 -4.78
C ALA A 24 -7.72 -14.78 -3.87
N LEU A 25 -7.79 -13.54 -4.38
CA LEU A 25 -8.37 -12.42 -3.64
C LEU A 25 -9.89 -12.60 -3.49
N SER A 26 -10.62 -13.05 -4.51
CA SER A 26 -12.04 -13.44 -4.38
C SER A 26 -12.22 -14.42 -3.22
N ALA A 27 -11.46 -15.52 -3.20
CA ALA A 27 -11.50 -16.50 -2.12
C ALA A 27 -11.13 -15.91 -0.74
N THR A 28 -10.26 -14.89 -0.73
CA THR A 28 -9.79 -14.23 0.50
C THR A 28 -10.87 -13.31 1.06
N LEU A 29 -11.69 -12.74 0.19
CA LEU A 29 -12.84 -11.90 0.52
C LEU A 29 -14.15 -12.69 0.58
N ASP A 30 -14.09 -14.01 0.73
CA ASP A 30 -15.26 -14.91 0.81
C ASP A 30 -16.24 -14.78 -0.38
N ARG A 31 -15.69 -14.64 -1.59
CA ARG A 31 -16.40 -14.59 -2.88
C ARG A 31 -16.06 -15.82 -3.72
N ASP A 32 -16.89 -16.10 -4.73
CA ASP A 32 -16.63 -17.18 -5.70
C ASP A 32 -15.20 -17.06 -6.29
N PRO A 33 -14.33 -18.07 -6.09
CA PRO A 33 -12.95 -18.05 -6.54
C PRO A 33 -12.79 -18.60 -7.97
N ALA A 34 -13.85 -18.59 -8.79
CA ALA A 34 -13.76 -18.92 -10.20
C ALA A 34 -12.62 -18.13 -10.86
N ARG A 35 -11.78 -18.84 -11.63
CA ARG A 35 -10.73 -18.20 -12.41
C ARG A 35 -11.39 -17.41 -13.54
N PRO A 36 -11.25 -16.08 -13.57
CA PRO A 36 -11.88 -15.27 -14.61
C PRO A 36 -11.27 -15.59 -15.98
N ALA A 37 -12.09 -15.46 -17.03
CA ALA A 37 -11.61 -15.55 -18.40
C ALA A 37 -10.77 -14.30 -18.77
N PRO A 38 -9.87 -14.40 -19.76
CA PRO A 38 -9.26 -13.22 -20.35
C PRO A 38 -10.32 -12.20 -20.79
N GLY A 39 -10.06 -10.92 -20.56
CA GLY A 39 -11.00 -9.82 -20.81
C GLY A 39 -11.93 -9.48 -19.64
N THR A 40 -11.97 -10.28 -18.56
CA THR A 40 -12.72 -9.89 -17.35
C THR A 40 -12.11 -8.66 -16.70
N GLU A 41 -12.94 -7.65 -16.42
CA GLU A 41 -12.51 -6.40 -15.78
C GLU A 41 -12.08 -6.65 -14.32
N LEU A 42 -10.99 -6.00 -13.92
CA LEU A 42 -10.55 -5.97 -12.54
C LEU A 42 -11.46 -5.04 -11.73
N PRO A 43 -11.94 -5.47 -10.55
CA PRO A 43 -12.52 -4.55 -9.59
C PRO A 43 -11.54 -3.43 -9.21
N PRO A 44 -12.02 -2.24 -8.81
CA PRO A 44 -11.17 -1.17 -8.32
C PRO A 44 -10.19 -1.66 -7.25
N LEU A 45 -8.95 -1.17 -7.31
CA LEU A 45 -7.85 -1.50 -6.39
C LEU A 45 -7.26 -2.91 -6.51
N TRP A 46 -7.85 -3.81 -7.31
CA TRP A 46 -7.30 -5.15 -7.51
C TRP A 46 -6.03 -5.16 -8.36
N HIS A 47 -5.66 -4.02 -8.97
CA HIS A 47 -4.39 -3.84 -9.65
C HIS A 47 -3.18 -3.96 -8.72
N TRP A 48 -3.36 -3.78 -7.40
CA TRP A 48 -2.30 -3.98 -6.39
C TRP A 48 -1.85 -5.42 -6.21
N LEU A 49 -2.56 -6.38 -6.80
CA LEU A 49 -2.14 -7.78 -6.89
C LEU A 49 -1.04 -8.00 -7.96
N TYR A 50 -0.74 -6.96 -8.73
CA TYR A 50 0.26 -6.94 -9.79
C TYR A 50 1.27 -5.83 -9.50
N PHE A 51 2.42 -5.88 -10.17
CA PHE A 51 3.63 -5.09 -9.88
C PHE A 51 4.18 -5.34 -8.47
N LEU A 52 4.11 -6.59 -8.01
CA LEU A 52 4.52 -6.98 -6.67
C LEU A 52 6.03 -6.75 -6.47
N PRO A 53 6.45 -6.01 -5.44
CA PRO A 53 7.87 -5.82 -5.17
C PRO A 53 8.45 -7.15 -4.68
N MET A 54 9.44 -7.71 -5.37
CA MET A 54 10.08 -8.98 -5.00
C MET A 54 11.54 -8.77 -4.59
N PRO A 55 11.83 -8.04 -3.48
CA PRO A 55 13.19 -7.88 -2.99
C PRO A 55 13.76 -9.26 -2.61
N ARG A 56 15.08 -9.42 -2.73
CA ARG A 56 15.72 -10.64 -2.23
C ARG A 56 15.54 -10.74 -0.72
N GLN A 57 15.47 -11.95 -0.18
CA GLN A 57 15.37 -12.16 1.28
C GLN A 57 16.46 -11.41 2.06
N SER A 58 17.68 -11.32 1.51
CA SER A 58 18.81 -10.58 2.09
C SER A 58 18.64 -9.06 2.13
N GLU A 59 17.70 -8.54 1.34
CA GLU A 59 17.38 -7.12 1.19
C GLU A 59 16.15 -6.72 2.03
N ILE A 60 15.61 -7.65 2.83
CA ILE A 60 14.53 -7.36 3.77
C ILE A 60 15.12 -6.73 5.05
N GLY A 61 14.48 -5.66 5.52
CA GLY A 61 14.77 -4.96 6.76
C GLY A 61 14.13 -5.66 7.98
N PRO A 62 14.48 -5.24 9.20
CA PRO A 62 13.96 -5.86 10.41
C PRO A 62 12.44 -5.71 10.58
N ASP A 63 11.81 -4.72 9.94
CA ASP A 63 10.36 -4.52 9.92
C ASP A 63 9.65 -5.41 8.87
N GLY A 64 10.40 -6.09 8.00
CA GLY A 64 9.85 -6.93 6.93
C GLY A 64 9.62 -6.20 5.60
N HIS A 65 9.91 -4.89 5.53
CA HIS A 65 9.95 -4.18 4.26
C HIS A 65 11.30 -4.38 3.55
N ALA A 66 11.35 -4.11 2.25
CA ALA A 66 12.63 -3.91 1.57
C ALA A 66 13.45 -2.81 2.27
N ARG A 67 14.76 -2.99 2.37
CA ARG A 67 15.69 -1.97 2.87
C ARG A 67 15.50 -0.67 2.08
N ARG A 68 15.59 0.46 2.78
CA ARG A 68 15.41 1.79 2.19
C ARG A 68 16.50 2.08 1.16
N GLY A 69 16.11 2.78 0.09
CA GLY A 69 16.95 3.01 -1.09
C GLY A 69 16.35 2.34 -2.33
N GLY A 70 16.99 2.53 -3.49
CA GLY A 70 16.43 2.13 -4.79
C GLY A 70 15.69 3.30 -5.44
N PHE A 71 14.39 3.13 -5.72
CA PHE A 71 13.54 4.18 -6.29
C PHE A 71 13.19 5.26 -5.28
N LEU A 72 12.84 4.90 -4.05
CA LEU A 72 12.52 5.84 -2.98
C LEU A 72 13.78 6.41 -2.31
N PRO A 73 13.73 7.66 -1.82
CA PRO A 73 14.86 8.26 -1.11
C PRO A 73 15.24 7.44 0.13
N PRO A 74 16.54 7.35 0.47
CA PRO A 74 17.01 6.63 1.66
C PRO A 74 16.76 7.47 2.93
N VAL A 75 15.48 7.65 3.26
CA VAL A 75 15.08 8.47 4.42
C VAL A 75 15.58 7.83 5.72
N PRO A 76 16.33 8.55 6.57
CA PRO A 76 16.95 8.00 7.77
C PRO A 76 15.98 7.94 8.97
N LEU A 77 14.69 7.73 8.72
CA LEU A 77 13.66 7.61 9.76
C LEU A 77 13.12 6.18 9.81
N PRO A 78 12.94 5.60 11.00
CA PRO A 78 12.75 4.16 11.19
C PRO A 78 11.35 3.65 10.83
N ARG A 79 10.30 4.48 10.83
CA ARG A 79 8.95 4.05 10.45
C ARG A 79 8.57 4.61 9.10
N ARG A 80 8.05 3.76 8.22
CA ARG A 80 7.41 4.13 6.95
C ARG A 80 5.92 3.81 7.04
N MET A 81 5.08 4.79 6.77
CA MET A 81 3.63 4.69 6.84
C MET A 81 3.02 5.07 5.49
N TRP A 82 1.98 4.34 5.10
CA TRP A 82 1.09 4.72 4.01
C TRP A 82 0.04 5.69 4.58
N ALA A 83 0.20 6.98 4.34
CA ALA A 83 -0.67 8.01 4.92
C ALA A 83 -1.97 8.20 4.14
N GLY A 84 -1.97 7.89 2.84
CA GLY A 84 -3.15 7.98 2.02
C GLY A 84 -2.88 7.75 0.54
N SER A 85 -3.96 7.69 -0.23
CA SER A 85 -3.90 7.61 -1.69
C SER A 85 -5.05 8.34 -2.35
N GLN A 86 -4.82 8.74 -3.60
CA GLN A 86 -5.84 9.27 -4.49
C GLN A 86 -5.79 8.51 -5.81
N PHE A 87 -6.95 8.22 -6.41
CA PHE A 87 -7.07 7.41 -7.62
C PHE A 87 -7.91 8.12 -8.68
N ARG A 88 -7.53 7.96 -9.94
CA ARG A 88 -8.34 8.31 -11.12
C ARG A 88 -8.40 7.11 -12.05
N PHE A 89 -9.55 6.44 -12.09
CA PHE A 89 -9.84 5.35 -13.01
C PHE A 89 -10.30 5.94 -14.34
N LEU A 90 -9.53 5.72 -15.40
CA LEU A 90 -9.77 6.31 -16.73
C LEU A 90 -10.32 5.26 -17.70
N SER A 91 -9.79 4.05 -17.65
CA SER A 91 -10.33 2.88 -18.36
C SER A 91 -10.08 1.62 -17.54
N PRO A 92 -10.94 0.61 -17.66
CA PRO A 92 -10.81 -0.64 -16.92
C PRO A 92 -9.58 -1.44 -17.37
N LEU A 93 -8.86 -1.98 -16.38
CA LEU A 93 -7.85 -3.03 -16.55
C LEU A 93 -8.53 -4.38 -16.59
N ARG A 94 -8.00 -5.32 -17.37
CA ARG A 94 -8.60 -6.64 -17.60
C ARG A 94 -7.61 -7.77 -17.43
N VAL A 95 -8.13 -8.94 -17.05
CA VAL A 95 -7.39 -10.19 -17.05
C VAL A 95 -6.84 -10.46 -18.45
N GLY A 96 -5.54 -10.74 -18.54
CA GLY A 96 -4.80 -10.91 -19.79
C GLY A 96 -4.05 -9.66 -20.27
N ASP A 97 -4.37 -8.47 -19.75
CA ASP A 97 -3.68 -7.23 -20.14
C ASP A 97 -2.19 -7.30 -19.81
N SER A 98 -1.35 -6.88 -20.76
CA SER A 98 0.05 -6.54 -20.50
C SER A 98 0.10 -5.13 -19.93
N LEU A 99 0.70 -4.96 -18.75
CA LEU A 99 0.70 -3.69 -18.05
C LEU A 99 2.11 -3.09 -17.97
N ARG A 100 2.15 -1.76 -18.00
CA ARG A 100 3.35 -0.96 -17.71
C ARG A 100 2.99 0.10 -16.68
N ARG A 101 3.66 0.11 -15.53
CA ARG A 101 3.54 1.15 -14.50
C ARG A 101 4.75 2.07 -14.55
N VAL A 102 4.52 3.37 -14.73
CA VAL A 102 5.53 4.41 -14.56
C VAL A 102 5.32 5.06 -13.20
N SER A 103 6.29 4.92 -12.30
CA SER A 103 6.27 5.58 -10.98
C SER A 103 7.17 6.80 -11.03
N THR A 104 6.73 7.94 -10.50
CA THR A 104 7.50 9.19 -10.42
C THR A 104 7.36 9.82 -9.04
N ILE A 105 8.47 10.20 -8.42
CA ILE A 105 8.45 10.99 -7.18
C ILE A 105 8.02 12.43 -7.54
N GLU A 106 6.78 12.79 -7.24
CA GLU A 106 6.26 14.14 -7.51
C GLU A 106 6.77 15.16 -6.50
N ASN A 107 6.96 14.75 -5.24
CA ASN A 107 7.39 15.65 -4.18
C ASN A 107 8.09 14.92 -3.04
N VAL A 108 9.11 15.55 -2.48
CA VAL A 108 9.69 15.21 -1.18
C VAL A 108 9.67 16.46 -0.31
N SER A 109 9.12 16.36 0.90
CA SER A 109 9.12 17.46 1.86
C SER A 109 9.48 17.00 3.27
N GLU A 110 10.26 17.82 3.96
CA GLU A 110 10.69 17.57 5.34
C GLU A 110 9.97 18.56 6.26
N LYS A 111 9.42 18.06 7.37
CA LYS A 111 8.74 18.87 8.37
C LYS A 111 9.18 18.43 9.76
N THR A 112 9.27 19.38 10.67
CA THR A 112 9.47 19.08 12.10
C THR A 112 8.16 19.34 12.84
N GLY A 113 7.55 18.28 13.35
CA GLY A 113 6.32 18.35 14.14
C GLY A 113 6.59 18.27 15.64
N ARG A 114 5.53 18.30 16.45
CA ARG A 114 5.60 18.13 17.91
C ARG A 114 6.19 16.79 18.35
N THR A 115 6.07 15.77 17.50
CA THR A 115 6.53 14.40 17.74
C THR A 115 7.85 14.07 17.02
N GLY A 116 8.58 15.11 16.56
CA GLY A 116 9.87 14.95 15.89
C GLY A 116 9.82 15.15 14.38
N ALA A 117 10.87 14.68 13.70
CA ALA A 117 11.04 14.83 12.26
C ALA A 117 10.05 13.94 11.47
N LEU A 118 9.52 14.50 10.40
CA LEU A 118 8.64 13.86 9.44
C LEU A 118 9.18 14.12 8.03
N VAL A 119 9.21 13.08 7.20
CA VAL A 119 9.49 13.22 5.77
C VAL A 119 8.30 12.68 4.99
N PHE A 120 7.76 13.49 4.10
CA PHE A 120 6.66 13.15 3.22
C PHE A 120 7.23 12.91 1.83
N VAL A 121 6.85 11.80 1.22
CA VAL A 121 7.20 11.45 -0.16
C VAL A 121 5.91 11.16 -0.90
N LYS A 122 5.62 11.95 -1.93
CA LYS A 122 4.47 11.74 -2.81
C LYS A 122 4.93 11.08 -4.10
N VAL A 123 4.36 9.92 -4.40
CA VAL A 123 4.65 9.15 -5.61
C VAL A 123 3.41 9.11 -6.48
N ARG A 124 3.56 9.44 -7.75
CA ARG A 124 2.55 9.21 -8.80
C ARG A 124 2.87 7.92 -9.51
N HIS A 125 1.85 7.10 -9.72
CA HIS A 125 1.91 5.94 -10.61
C HIS A 125 0.93 6.13 -11.77
N GLU A 126 1.41 5.85 -12.97
CA GLU A 126 0.61 5.80 -14.20
C GLU A 126 0.65 4.38 -14.75
N ILE A 127 -0.51 3.73 -14.84
CA ILE A 127 -0.63 2.35 -15.31
C ILE A 127 -1.23 2.37 -16.71
N HIS A 128 -0.47 1.81 -17.65
CA HIS A 128 -0.83 1.68 -19.06
C HIS A 128 -1.09 0.21 -19.38
N ALA A 129 -2.19 -0.06 -20.08
CA ALA A 129 -2.51 -1.39 -20.57
C ALA A 129 -2.20 -1.53 -22.06
N ASN A 130 -1.67 -2.68 -22.47
CA ASN A 130 -1.49 -3.12 -23.85
C ASN A 130 -0.76 -2.10 -24.75
N GLY A 131 0.24 -1.41 -24.20
CA GLY A 131 1.05 -0.42 -24.92
C GLY A 131 0.34 0.92 -25.19
N ALA A 132 -0.83 1.17 -24.59
CA ALA A 132 -1.57 2.41 -24.79
C ALA A 132 -0.77 3.65 -24.33
N ALA A 133 -0.84 4.73 -25.11
CA ALA A 133 -0.17 5.99 -24.80
C ALA A 133 -0.78 6.69 -23.58
N SER A 134 -2.10 6.66 -23.43
CA SER A 134 -2.80 7.20 -22.26
C SER A 134 -2.89 6.17 -21.13
N PRO A 135 -2.79 6.58 -19.86
CA PRO A 135 -2.92 5.65 -18.74
C PRO A 135 -4.39 5.20 -18.56
N SER A 136 -4.56 3.95 -18.14
CA SER A 136 -5.84 3.40 -17.70
C SER A 136 -6.16 3.77 -16.25
N LEU A 137 -5.12 3.94 -15.43
CA LEU A 137 -5.24 4.33 -14.03
C LEU A 137 -4.09 5.26 -13.65
N ILE A 138 -4.43 6.31 -12.91
CA ILE A 138 -3.46 7.17 -12.21
C ILE A 138 -3.71 7.02 -10.72
N GLU A 139 -2.68 6.69 -9.96
CA GLU A 139 -2.75 6.65 -8.49
C GLU A 139 -1.62 7.48 -7.87
N HIS A 140 -1.90 8.06 -6.71
CA HIS A 140 -0.96 8.82 -5.91
C HIS A 140 -0.82 8.15 -4.55
N HIS A 141 0.41 7.94 -4.10
CA HIS A 141 0.74 7.42 -2.79
C HIS A 141 1.40 8.51 -1.95
N ASP A 142 0.80 8.81 -0.80
CA ASP A 142 1.36 9.70 0.21
C ASP A 142 2.08 8.84 1.26
N ILE A 143 3.41 8.83 1.22
CA ILE A 143 4.25 8.06 2.14
C ILE A 143 4.81 9.00 3.20
N VAL A 144 4.70 8.61 4.47
CA VAL A 144 5.26 9.37 5.60
C VAL A 144 6.30 8.53 6.30
N TYR A 145 7.47 9.12 6.49
CA TYR A 145 8.50 8.58 7.36
C TYR A 145 8.54 9.37 8.66
N ARG A 146 8.67 8.65 9.78
CA ARG A 146 8.71 9.24 11.12
C ARG A 146 9.56 8.43 12.09
N GLU A 147 9.82 9.03 13.24
CA GLU A 147 10.44 8.35 14.37
C GLU A 147 9.62 7.15 14.85
N ALA A 148 10.33 6.14 15.39
CA ALA A 148 9.71 5.03 16.07
C ALA A 148 9.07 5.53 17.37
N ALA A 149 7.92 4.98 17.74
CA ALA A 149 7.34 5.28 19.04
C ALA A 149 8.28 4.73 20.12
N ARG A 150 8.57 5.55 21.12
CA ARG A 150 9.30 5.15 22.32
C ARG A 150 8.30 4.65 23.36
N PRO A 151 8.69 3.72 24.25
CA PRO A 151 7.87 3.36 25.40
C PRO A 151 7.48 4.62 26.18
N GLY A 152 6.17 4.82 26.36
CA GLY A 152 5.62 6.00 27.04
C GLY A 152 5.32 7.20 26.13
N ASP A 153 5.62 7.13 24.83
CA ASP A 153 5.14 8.14 23.89
C ASP A 153 3.61 8.16 23.91
N PRO A 154 2.98 9.35 23.95
CA PRO A 154 1.54 9.44 23.86
C PRO A 154 1.09 8.87 22.52
N VAL A 155 0.13 7.93 22.57
CA VAL A 155 -0.58 7.51 21.35
C VAL A 155 -1.21 8.77 20.76
N PRO A 156 -0.88 9.13 19.50
CA PRO A 156 -1.49 10.31 18.89
C PRO A 156 -3.01 10.19 19.00
N PRO A 157 -3.70 11.22 19.53
CA PRO A 157 -5.15 11.18 19.57
C PRO A 157 -5.68 11.00 18.14
N PRO A 158 -6.88 10.40 17.97
CA PRO A 158 -7.57 10.40 16.69
C PRO A 158 -7.56 11.81 16.09
N ALA A 159 -7.50 11.91 14.76
CA ALA A 159 -7.41 13.18 14.05
C ALA A 159 -8.33 14.24 14.68
N VAL A 160 -7.78 15.44 14.94
CA VAL A 160 -8.53 16.53 15.58
C VAL A 160 -9.68 16.93 14.65
N ASN A 161 -10.92 16.72 15.09
CA ASN A 161 -12.16 16.95 14.34
C ASN A 161 -12.32 16.06 13.09
N PRO A 162 -12.46 14.73 13.24
CA PRO A 162 -12.99 13.96 12.12
C PRO A 162 -14.42 14.45 11.88
N SER A 163 -14.78 14.72 10.62
CA SER A 163 -16.21 14.86 10.31
C SER A 163 -16.89 13.58 10.77
N PRO A 164 -17.92 13.66 11.64
CA PRO A 164 -18.62 12.47 12.07
C PRO A 164 -19.18 11.76 10.84
N ALA A 165 -19.07 10.43 10.83
CA ALA A 165 -19.77 9.64 9.84
C ALA A 165 -21.28 9.97 9.91
N PRO A 166 -22.00 9.96 8.79
CA PRO A 166 -23.46 10.14 8.80
C PRO A 166 -24.11 9.21 9.81
N ALA A 167 -25.13 9.70 10.55
CA ALA A 167 -25.80 8.92 11.59
C ALA A 167 -26.57 7.69 11.05
N SER A 168 -26.85 7.67 9.76
CA SER A 168 -27.51 6.58 9.05
C SER A 168 -26.74 6.24 7.78
N ALA A 169 -26.64 4.94 7.47
CA ALA A 169 -26.09 4.45 6.22
C ALA A 169 -27.19 3.88 5.33
N ALA A 170 -27.05 4.03 4.01
CA ALA A 170 -27.96 3.40 3.05
C ALA A 170 -27.78 1.87 2.99
N TRP A 171 -26.58 1.40 3.31
CA TRP A 171 -26.23 -0.01 3.46
C TRP A 171 -25.06 -0.12 4.44
N GLU A 172 -24.91 -1.29 5.07
CA GLU A 172 -23.76 -1.63 5.89
C GLU A 172 -23.26 -3.03 5.55
N ASN A 173 -21.95 -3.24 5.66
CA ASN A 173 -21.35 -4.57 5.59
C ASN A 173 -20.29 -4.67 6.68
N LYS A 174 -20.33 -5.74 7.47
CA LYS A 174 -19.43 -5.94 8.60
C LYS A 174 -18.29 -6.87 8.22
N TRP A 175 -17.07 -6.38 8.37
CA TRP A 175 -15.85 -7.17 8.24
C TRP A 175 -15.16 -7.32 9.59
N VAL A 176 -14.70 -8.53 9.90
CA VAL A 176 -13.88 -8.81 11.09
C VAL A 176 -12.60 -9.50 10.61
N PRO A 177 -11.55 -8.73 10.27
CA PRO A 177 -10.28 -9.32 9.85
C PRO A 177 -9.67 -10.16 10.97
N ASP A 178 -9.37 -11.43 10.65
CA ASP A 178 -8.63 -12.33 11.51
C ASP A 178 -7.19 -12.53 10.99
N ASP A 179 -6.38 -13.24 11.77
CA ASP A 179 -4.97 -13.50 11.45
C ASP A 179 -4.80 -14.18 10.08
N VAL A 180 -5.75 -15.04 9.69
CA VAL A 180 -5.73 -15.77 8.40
C VAL A 180 -6.00 -14.82 7.24
N LEU A 181 -6.98 -13.92 7.37
CA LEU A 181 -7.27 -12.90 6.37
C LEU A 181 -6.05 -11.98 6.17
N LEU A 182 -5.46 -11.49 7.26
CA LEU A 182 -4.29 -10.62 7.22
C LEU A 182 -3.08 -11.31 6.60
N PHE A 183 -2.84 -12.58 6.93
CA PHE A 183 -1.78 -13.38 6.31
C PHE A 183 -2.01 -13.57 4.81
N ARG A 184 -3.22 -13.97 4.39
CA ARG A 184 -3.56 -14.20 2.97
C ARG A 184 -3.41 -12.92 2.16
N TYR A 185 -3.87 -11.78 2.67
CA TYR A 185 -3.70 -10.49 2.00
C TYR A 185 -2.23 -10.08 1.90
N SER A 186 -1.44 -10.31 2.96
CA SER A 186 0.02 -10.07 2.95
C SER A 186 0.70 -10.92 1.88
N ALA A 187 0.35 -12.20 1.77
CA ALA A 187 0.91 -13.10 0.77
C ALA A 187 0.53 -12.68 -0.67
N LEU A 188 -0.73 -12.32 -0.90
CA LEU A 188 -1.23 -11.90 -2.21
C LEU A 188 -0.61 -10.60 -2.71
N THR A 189 -0.29 -9.68 -1.80
CA THR A 189 0.32 -8.38 -2.13
C THR A 189 1.84 -8.36 -1.95
N PHE A 190 2.44 -9.53 -1.66
CA PHE A 190 3.86 -9.68 -1.32
C PHE A 190 4.32 -8.67 -0.24
N ASN A 191 3.44 -8.37 0.70
CA ASN A 191 3.69 -7.40 1.75
C ASN A 191 4.27 -8.08 2.99
N GLY A 192 5.60 -8.04 3.10
CA GLY A 192 6.35 -8.64 4.20
C GLY A 192 6.31 -7.87 5.53
N HIS A 193 5.61 -6.74 5.63
CA HIS A 193 5.65 -5.90 6.83
C HIS A 193 5.07 -6.62 8.06
N ARG A 194 5.91 -6.80 9.08
CA ARG A 194 5.66 -7.67 10.24
C ARG A 194 4.47 -7.27 11.09
N ILE A 195 4.03 -6.01 11.02
CA ILE A 195 2.87 -5.53 11.80
C ILE A 195 1.56 -6.25 11.45
N HIS A 196 1.52 -6.94 10.31
CA HIS A 196 0.32 -7.61 9.81
C HIS A 196 0.23 -9.10 10.20
N TYR A 197 1.32 -9.72 10.67
CA TYR A 197 1.34 -11.17 10.96
C TYR A 197 2.23 -11.58 12.15
N ASP A 198 3.18 -10.75 12.59
CA ASP A 198 4.06 -11.05 13.72
C ASP A 198 3.58 -10.30 14.96
N ARG A 199 2.82 -11.00 15.80
CA ARG A 199 2.22 -10.42 17.01
C ARG A 199 3.28 -9.92 17.99
N ARG A 200 4.40 -10.63 18.14
CA ARG A 200 5.46 -10.20 19.07
C ARG A 200 6.13 -8.94 18.58
N TYR A 201 6.43 -8.84 17.29
CA TYR A 201 6.96 -7.61 16.72
C TYR A 201 6.00 -6.43 16.91
N VAL A 202 4.72 -6.61 16.58
CA VAL A 202 3.77 -5.50 16.62
C VAL A 202 3.52 -4.99 18.04
N THR A 203 3.51 -5.88 19.05
CA THR A 203 3.27 -5.50 20.45
C THR A 203 4.54 -5.10 21.21
N GLU A 204 5.64 -5.85 21.05
CA GLU A 204 6.86 -5.66 21.83
C GLU A 204 7.82 -4.64 21.18
N VAL A 205 7.82 -4.51 19.85
CA VAL A 205 8.72 -3.59 19.12
C VAL A 205 8.00 -2.33 18.66
N GLU A 206 6.81 -2.46 18.07
CA GLU A 206 6.07 -1.31 17.55
C GLU A 206 5.12 -0.66 18.57
N GLY A 207 4.75 -1.40 19.62
CA GLY A 207 3.92 -0.92 20.74
C GLY A 207 2.42 -0.86 20.47
N TYR A 208 1.94 -1.50 19.39
CA TYR A 208 0.51 -1.59 19.10
C TYR A 208 -0.15 -2.69 19.94
N PRO A 209 -1.46 -2.58 20.26
CA PRO A 209 -2.15 -3.58 21.09
C PRO A 209 -2.39 -4.93 20.37
N GLY A 210 -2.18 -4.99 19.05
CA GLY A 210 -2.41 -6.17 18.24
C GLY A 210 -2.00 -5.96 16.78
N LEU A 211 -2.26 -6.97 15.95
CA LEU A 211 -1.98 -6.89 14.51
C LEU A 211 -2.73 -5.72 13.87
N ILE A 212 -2.07 -5.08 12.92
CA ILE A 212 -2.62 -3.92 12.21
C ILE A 212 -3.23 -4.40 10.90
N VAL A 213 -4.46 -4.01 10.62
CA VAL A 213 -5.11 -4.25 9.32
C VAL A 213 -4.44 -3.37 8.26
N HIS A 214 -4.15 -3.92 7.08
CA HIS A 214 -3.56 -3.16 5.98
C HIS A 214 -4.49 -2.02 5.57
N GLY A 215 -3.96 -0.80 5.43
CA GLY A 215 -4.69 0.30 4.81
C GLY A 215 -5.24 -0.07 3.41
N PRO A 216 -4.43 -0.71 2.54
CA PRO A 216 -4.90 -1.24 1.27
C PRO A 216 -6.03 -2.27 1.37
N LEU A 217 -6.04 -3.14 2.38
CA LEU A 217 -7.15 -4.07 2.61
C LEU A 217 -8.41 -3.29 2.95
N ILE A 218 -8.35 -2.35 3.91
CA ILE A 218 -9.49 -1.50 4.28
C ILE A 218 -10.08 -0.77 3.06
N ALA A 219 -9.22 -0.27 2.15
CA ALA A 219 -9.68 0.39 0.93
C ALA A 219 -10.34 -0.58 -0.08
N THR A 220 -9.95 -1.86 -0.06
CA THR A 220 -10.45 -2.90 -0.99
C THR A 220 -11.80 -3.49 -0.56
N LEU A 221 -12.10 -3.47 0.75
CA LEU A 221 -13.33 -4.01 1.35
C LEU A 221 -14.55 -3.12 1.10
#